data_AF-A0A0Q4H779-F1
#
_entry.id   AF-A0A0Q4H779-F1
#
_cell.length_a   1.000
_cell.length_b   1.000
_cell.length_c   1.000
_cell.angle_alpha   90.00
_cell.angle_beta   90.00
_cell.angle_gamma   90.00
#
_symmetry.space_group_name_H-M   'P 1'
#
loop_
_entity.id
_entity.type
_entity.pdbx_description
1 polymer ?
#
loop_
_entity_poly.entity_id
_entity_poly.type
_entity_poly.pdbx_seq_one_letter_code
_entity_poly.pdbx_strand_id
1 'polypeptide(L)'
;MAGAGIAGYRILRRIGSGSRADVFLAVAQHAEASGDASADRRADSPCETAPLVVMRIYRDDVDDLSIAAELDAMHAVPGAGLPTLLDVATTDSGGRVAVVERIGGATVAQVIHERSLEPGEAVTLIAPVVAGIARLAEAGFVHGRLAPSDVQLDSSGRPRLLGLGGLEPLPGDHASATMLRRTGLDALTAYVDQVVGAVRPVGVFDAAVDLAKTALATRPFSPFERDLEQALFRAAAPAPVAGLPPVRELRLPARVLAPQAPEPVEAAATAGPGAKRMRRRGLPGQAESRRLTSGLFDLAEVPVPLIEHLAESADADRVATVRRRATAWVGARRRPVVVGALLGAAALVLLLTVVPSAGGGTDGNQGATASADAGRAVAGAAEDAEADGDPAATSTPNAGAVTDAESSVDEGEADDDEAGSPGEGLESQDPVVGARSLLQLRESCFAELDPSCVASYVQPGSPLEDADWNLMLAARDGAGGVEAYDPERMEVVTEMGAAVLVQVARVDDEEPASLLVVRSEAGWRLREIFD
;
A
#
# COMPACT_ATOMS: atom_id res chain seq x y z
N MET A 1 -17.66 13.05 13.95
CA MET A 1 -17.45 11.73 14.60
C MET A 1 -16.47 11.73 15.79
N ALA A 2 -15.86 12.85 16.19
CA ALA A 2 -15.00 12.86 17.39
C ALA A 2 -15.84 12.48 18.64
N GLY A 3 -15.40 11.45 19.38
CA GLY A 3 -16.11 10.93 20.56
C GLY A 3 -17.03 9.73 20.33
N ALA A 4 -17.30 9.32 19.08
CA ALA A 4 -18.02 8.08 18.80
C ALA A 4 -17.15 6.85 19.14
N GLY A 5 -17.77 5.85 19.77
CA GLY A 5 -17.15 4.55 20.04
C GLY A 5 -17.43 3.60 18.89
N ILE A 6 -16.42 2.95 18.33
CA ILE A 6 -16.56 1.86 17.36
C ILE A 6 -15.79 0.66 17.89
N ALA A 7 -16.47 -0.46 18.10
CA ALA A 7 -15.85 -1.72 18.54
C ALA A 7 -14.92 -1.60 19.77
N GLY A 8 -15.31 -0.80 20.76
CA GLY A 8 -14.48 -0.57 21.95
C GLY A 8 -13.33 0.41 21.75
N TYR A 9 -13.23 1.10 20.61
CA TYR A 9 -12.26 2.17 20.37
C TYR A 9 -12.93 3.54 20.37
N ARG A 10 -12.29 4.53 21.00
CA ARG A 10 -12.70 5.93 20.94
C ARG A 10 -11.97 6.64 19.81
N ILE A 11 -12.72 7.17 18.84
CA ILE A 11 -12.15 8.03 17.79
C ILE A 11 -11.73 9.36 18.41
N LEU A 12 -10.46 9.72 18.22
CA LEU A 12 -9.91 11.01 18.64
C LEU A 12 -10.08 12.06 17.55
N ARG A 13 -9.53 11.80 16.36
CA ARG A 13 -9.60 12.71 15.20
C ARG A 13 -9.32 11.95 13.92
N ARG A 14 -9.81 12.48 12.80
CA ARG A 14 -9.38 12.06 11.46
C ARG A 14 -7.93 12.50 11.25
N ILE A 15 -7.11 11.62 10.71
CA ILE A 15 -5.70 11.89 10.40
C ILE A 15 -5.40 11.80 8.90
N GLY A 16 -6.32 11.25 8.12
CA GLY A 16 -6.25 11.25 6.67
C GLY A 16 -7.58 10.82 6.05
N SER A 17 -7.71 11.10 4.76
CA SER A 17 -8.72 10.50 3.90
C SER A 17 -8.01 9.99 2.67
N GLY A 18 -8.34 8.78 2.24
CA GLY A 18 -7.94 8.27 0.94
C GLY A 18 -9.15 7.93 0.10
N SER A 19 -8.89 7.52 -1.14
CA SER A 19 -9.90 7.04 -2.08
C SER A 19 -10.68 5.84 -1.55
N ARG A 20 -10.06 4.99 -0.72
CA ARG A 20 -10.66 3.76 -0.20
C ARG A 20 -11.19 3.84 1.23
N ALA A 21 -10.56 4.67 2.07
CA ALA A 21 -10.86 4.67 3.49
C ALA A 21 -10.58 6.01 4.12
N ASP A 22 -11.36 6.31 5.16
CA ASP A 22 -11.05 7.38 6.09
C ASP A 22 -10.24 6.84 7.25
N VAL A 23 -9.16 7.55 7.55
CA VAL A 23 -8.16 7.12 8.53
C VAL A 23 -8.28 7.98 9.77
N PHE A 24 -8.50 7.33 10.91
CA PHE A 24 -8.71 7.97 12.20
C PHE A 24 -7.65 7.54 13.20
N LEU A 25 -7.24 8.47 14.06
CA LEU A 25 -6.51 8.16 15.27
C LEU A 25 -7.52 7.77 16.35
N ALA A 26 -7.31 6.62 17.00
CA ALA A 26 -8.18 6.12 18.05
C ALA A 26 -7.39 5.58 19.23
N VAL A 27 -8.09 5.33 20.33
CA VAL A 27 -7.57 4.61 21.51
C VAL A 27 -8.53 3.53 21.94
N ALA A 28 -8.00 2.42 22.43
CA ALA A 28 -8.79 1.39 23.08
C ALA A 28 -9.49 1.99 24.33
N GLN A 29 -10.81 1.85 24.40
CA GLN A 29 -11.58 2.11 25.62
C GLN A 29 -11.47 0.87 26.50
N HIS A 30 -11.06 1.06 27.76
CA HIS A 30 -11.21 -0.01 28.73
C HIS A 30 -12.71 -0.19 28.99
N ALA A 31 -13.21 -1.42 28.91
CA ALA A 31 -14.58 -1.72 29.32
C ALA A 31 -14.72 -1.34 30.80
N GLU A 32 -15.49 -0.29 31.11
CA GLU A 32 -15.85 0.03 32.49
C GLU A 32 -16.65 -1.14 33.05
N ALA A 33 -16.01 -1.95 33.89
CA ALA A 33 -16.71 -2.93 34.70
C ALA A 33 -17.72 -2.17 35.57
N SER A 34 -18.99 -2.31 35.24
CA SER A 34 -20.10 -1.77 36.01
C SER A 34 -20.08 -2.40 37.41
N GLY A 35 -19.70 -1.64 38.44
CA GLY A 35 -19.68 -2.17 39.81
C GLY A 35 -19.08 -1.22 40.85
N ASP A 36 -19.97 -0.43 41.45
CA ASP A 36 -19.90 0.24 42.76
C ASP A 36 -18.73 1.17 43.13
N ALA A 37 -19.14 2.41 43.43
CA ALA A 37 -18.35 3.44 44.06
C ALA A 37 -17.97 3.05 45.51
N SER A 38 -16.67 3.02 45.81
CA SER A 38 -16.20 3.41 47.13
C SER A 38 -14.79 3.99 47.05
N ALA A 39 -14.64 5.12 47.74
CA ALA A 39 -13.45 5.94 47.75
C ALA A 39 -12.34 5.30 48.59
N ASP A 40 -11.15 5.14 48.03
CA ASP A 40 -9.94 5.58 48.71
C ASP A 40 -8.77 5.76 47.73
N ARG A 41 -8.12 6.93 47.79
CA ARG A 41 -6.98 7.28 46.94
C ARG A 41 -5.68 6.99 47.69
N ARG A 42 -4.81 6.14 47.12
CA ARG A 42 -3.36 6.24 47.30
C ARG A 42 -2.66 6.19 45.95
N ALA A 43 -1.86 7.22 45.72
CA ALA A 43 -1.04 7.45 44.54
C ALA A 43 0.30 6.72 44.68
N ASP A 44 0.63 5.86 43.70
CA ASP A 44 1.93 5.75 43.01
C ASP A 44 1.94 4.46 42.16
N SER A 45 1.50 4.57 40.90
CA SER A 45 1.81 3.59 39.85
C SER A 45 1.80 4.31 38.50
N PRO A 46 2.84 4.16 37.65
CA PRO A 46 2.88 4.81 36.35
C PRO A 46 1.73 4.29 35.48
N CYS A 47 0.82 5.18 35.10
CA CYS A 47 -0.33 4.86 34.26
C CYS A 47 0.14 4.35 32.89
N GLU A 48 -0.08 3.07 32.62
CA GLU A 48 0.15 2.51 31.29
C GLU A 48 -0.83 3.17 30.32
N THR A 49 -0.29 3.99 29.42
CA THR A 49 -1.09 4.83 28.52
C THR A 49 -1.75 3.93 27.49
N ALA A 50 -3.09 4.00 27.34
CA ALA A 50 -3.81 3.23 26.34
C ALA A 50 -3.16 3.43 24.96
N PRO A 51 -2.81 2.35 24.23
CA PRO A 51 -2.05 2.46 23.01
C PRO A 51 -2.86 3.22 21.95
N LEU A 52 -2.18 4.17 21.28
CA LEU A 52 -2.72 4.83 20.10
C LEU A 52 -2.76 3.84 18.95
N VAL A 53 -3.91 3.75 18.29
CA VAL A 53 -4.13 2.90 17.13
C VAL A 53 -4.63 3.73 15.96
N VAL A 54 -4.50 3.19 14.76
CA VAL A 54 -5.08 3.76 13.54
C VAL A 54 -6.30 2.93 13.18
N MET A 55 -7.41 3.60 12.90
CA MET A 55 -8.65 2.96 12.46
C MET A 55 -8.95 3.39 11.03
N ARG A 56 -8.99 2.41 10.12
CA ARG A 56 -9.37 2.58 8.71
C ARG A 56 -10.84 2.22 8.59
N ILE A 57 -11.68 3.20 8.30
CA ILE A 57 -13.09 2.99 7.97
C ILE A 57 -13.19 3.01 6.44
N TYR A 58 -13.44 1.87 5.83
CA TYR A 58 -13.55 1.75 4.37
C TYR A 58 -14.86 2.37 3.88
N ARG A 59 -14.80 3.00 2.71
CA ARG A 59 -15.98 3.54 2.03
C ARG A 59 -16.85 2.41 1.48
N ASP A 60 -18.14 2.67 1.28
CA ASP A 60 -19.12 1.63 0.90
C ASP A 60 -18.94 1.11 -0.54
N ASP A 61 -18.31 1.90 -1.41
CA ASP A 61 -17.98 1.58 -2.81
C ASP A 61 -16.76 0.66 -2.97
N VAL A 62 -15.99 0.44 -1.90
CA VAL A 62 -14.80 -0.42 -1.94
C VAL A 62 -15.18 -1.90 -1.94
N ASP A 63 -14.69 -2.64 -2.92
CA ASP A 63 -14.89 -4.08 -3.02
C ASP A 63 -14.37 -4.86 -1.79
N ASP A 64 -15.19 -5.79 -1.28
CA ASP A 64 -14.90 -6.56 -0.07
C ASP A 64 -13.74 -7.54 -0.27
N LEU A 65 -13.54 -8.10 -1.47
CA LEU A 65 -12.39 -8.98 -1.75
C LEU A 65 -11.08 -8.20 -1.70
N SER A 66 -11.08 -6.96 -2.19
CA SER A 66 -9.94 -6.05 -2.10
C SER A 66 -9.63 -5.67 -0.64
N ILE A 67 -10.64 -5.47 0.21
CA ILE A 67 -10.42 -5.26 1.66
C ILE A 67 -9.86 -6.53 2.29
N ALA A 68 -10.42 -7.70 1.97
CA ALA A 68 -9.95 -8.98 2.49
C ALA A 68 -8.48 -9.24 2.11
N ALA A 69 -8.07 -8.96 0.88
CA ALA A 69 -6.68 -9.10 0.43
C ALA A 69 -5.70 -8.24 1.26
N GLU A 70 -6.08 -7.01 1.60
CA GLU A 70 -5.29 -6.14 2.47
C GLU A 70 -5.17 -6.71 3.89
N LEU A 71 -6.28 -7.16 4.48
CA LEU A 71 -6.30 -7.75 5.82
C LEU A 71 -5.51 -9.06 5.89
N ASP A 72 -5.68 -9.93 4.91
CA ASP A 72 -5.00 -11.21 4.79
C ASP A 72 -3.50 -11.02 4.64
N ALA A 73 -3.05 -10.04 3.84
CA ALA A 73 -1.63 -9.72 3.71
C ALA A 73 -1.00 -9.26 5.04
N MET A 74 -1.67 -8.38 5.79
CA MET A 74 -1.22 -7.95 7.12
C MET A 74 -1.14 -9.12 8.11
N HIS A 75 -2.06 -10.07 8.03
CA HIS A 75 -2.07 -11.25 8.88
C HIS A 75 -1.01 -12.28 8.49
N ALA A 76 -0.88 -12.56 7.20
CA ALA A 76 -0.02 -13.62 6.67
C ALA A 76 1.48 -13.24 6.67
N VAL A 77 1.80 -11.95 6.54
CA VAL A 77 3.18 -11.49 6.29
C VAL A 77 3.63 -10.36 7.24
N PRO A 78 3.63 -10.57 8.57
CA PRO A 78 4.05 -9.53 9.53
C PRO A 78 5.50 -9.07 9.34
N GLY A 79 6.33 -9.89 8.66
CA GLY A 79 7.72 -9.57 8.32
C GLY A 79 7.90 -8.74 7.04
N ALA A 80 6.86 -8.37 6.31
CA ALA A 80 6.97 -7.58 5.07
C ALA A 80 6.99 -6.05 5.29
N GLY A 81 7.09 -5.61 6.54
CA GLY A 81 7.07 -4.18 6.87
C GLY A 81 5.67 -3.56 6.87
N LEU A 82 4.62 -4.40 6.86
CA LEU A 82 3.22 -3.96 6.97
C LEU A 82 2.90 -3.50 8.40
N PRO A 83 1.88 -2.64 8.61
CA PRO A 83 1.36 -2.37 9.95
C PRO A 83 0.72 -3.64 10.54
N THR A 84 0.85 -3.83 11.85
CA THR A 84 0.19 -4.94 12.53
C THR A 84 -1.32 -4.74 12.51
N LEU A 85 -2.07 -5.72 12.00
CA LEU A 85 -3.53 -5.78 12.14
C LEU A 85 -3.90 -6.18 13.57
N LEU A 86 -4.57 -5.28 14.29
CA LEU A 86 -4.93 -5.45 15.70
C LEU A 86 -6.36 -5.96 15.86
N ASP A 87 -7.29 -5.43 15.07
CA ASP A 87 -8.71 -5.78 15.15
C ASP A 87 -9.43 -5.51 13.83
N VAL A 88 -10.58 -6.15 13.63
CA VAL A 88 -11.48 -5.93 12.49
C VAL A 88 -12.90 -5.82 13.04
N ALA A 89 -13.62 -4.79 12.60
CA ALA A 89 -14.97 -4.53 13.05
C ALA A 89 -15.88 -4.13 11.90
N THR A 90 -17.17 -4.19 12.16
CA THR A 90 -18.21 -3.60 11.32
C THR A 90 -18.93 -2.51 12.12
N THR A 91 -19.21 -1.37 11.50
CA THR A 91 -20.06 -0.35 12.11
C THR A 91 -21.51 -0.83 12.18
N ASP A 92 -22.35 -0.16 12.98
CA ASP A 92 -23.79 -0.46 13.04
C ASP A 92 -24.50 -0.28 11.69
N SER A 93 -23.93 0.54 10.80
CA SER A 93 -24.39 0.75 9.43
C SER A 93 -23.80 -0.26 8.42
N GLY A 94 -23.03 -1.24 8.86
CA GLY A 94 -22.39 -2.24 8.00
C GLY A 94 -21.05 -1.82 7.38
N GLY A 95 -20.52 -0.65 7.73
CA GLY A 95 -19.23 -0.16 7.24
C GLY A 95 -18.07 -1.03 7.74
N ARG A 96 -17.09 -1.30 6.88
CA ARG A 96 -15.95 -2.17 7.19
C ARG A 96 -14.86 -1.38 7.90
N VAL A 97 -14.31 -1.90 8.99
CA VAL A 97 -13.33 -1.20 9.82
C VAL A 97 -12.13 -2.10 10.12
N ALA A 98 -10.92 -1.60 9.88
CA ALA A 98 -9.68 -2.23 10.31
C ALA A 98 -8.98 -1.37 11.36
N VAL A 99 -8.56 -1.97 12.47
CA VAL A 99 -7.74 -1.33 13.49
C VAL A 99 -6.33 -1.84 13.39
N VAL A 100 -5.37 -0.95 13.19
CA VAL A 100 -3.98 -1.27 12.90
C VAL A 100 -3.01 -0.48 13.79
N GLU A 101 -1.78 -0.98 13.88
CA GLU A 101 -0.64 -0.30 14.48
C GLU A 101 -0.50 1.13 13.94
N ARG A 102 -0.25 2.10 14.84
CA ARG A 102 0.05 3.47 14.44
C ARG A 102 1.51 3.62 14.02
N ILE A 103 1.73 3.89 12.74
CA ILE A 103 2.99 4.45 12.23
C ILE A 103 2.81 5.98 12.11
N GLY A 104 3.80 6.75 12.57
CA GLY A 104 3.62 8.19 12.79
C GLY A 104 4.74 9.09 12.31
N GLY A 105 5.64 8.61 11.44
CA GLY A 105 6.71 9.41 10.85
C GLY A 105 6.37 9.95 9.46
N ALA A 106 7.38 10.49 8.77
CA ALA A 106 7.23 11.05 7.43
C ALA A 106 7.06 9.96 6.37
N THR A 107 6.33 10.26 5.29
CA THR A 107 6.28 9.38 4.11
C THR A 107 7.58 9.50 3.31
N VAL A 108 7.92 8.47 2.53
CA VAL A 108 9.09 8.55 1.64
C VAL A 108 8.91 9.67 0.61
N ALA A 109 7.68 9.85 0.09
CA ALA A 109 7.31 10.98 -0.76
C ALA A 109 7.68 12.34 -0.12
N GLN A 110 7.33 12.54 1.14
CA GLN A 110 7.68 13.77 1.86
C GLN A 110 9.19 13.95 1.98
N VAL A 111 9.93 12.90 2.35
CA VAL A 111 11.40 12.98 2.50
C VAL A 111 12.09 13.36 1.20
N ILE A 112 11.72 12.74 0.07
CA ILE A 112 12.34 13.02 -1.23
C ILE A 112 11.93 14.36 -1.83
N HIS A 113 10.79 14.90 -1.40
CA HIS A 113 10.33 16.23 -1.80
C HIS A 113 11.05 17.34 -1.03
N GLU A 114 11.27 17.15 0.27
CA GLU A 114 11.86 18.17 1.14
C GLU A 114 13.38 18.32 0.94
N ARG A 115 14.07 17.27 0.48
CA ARG A 115 15.54 17.26 0.36
C ARG A 115 16.08 16.20 -0.58
N SER A 116 17.34 16.36 -0.96
CA SER A 116 18.13 15.29 -1.57
C SER A 116 18.52 14.21 -0.55
N LEU A 117 18.73 13.00 -1.06
CA LEU A 117 19.16 11.82 -0.31
C LEU A 117 20.65 11.52 -0.53
N GLU A 118 21.34 11.10 0.52
CA GLU A 118 22.63 10.43 0.37
C GLU A 118 22.42 8.98 -0.10
N PRO A 119 23.37 8.36 -0.81
CA PRO A 119 23.18 7.02 -1.35
C PRO A 119 22.85 5.96 -0.29
N GLY A 120 23.47 6.05 0.89
CA GLY A 120 23.17 5.13 2.00
C GLY A 120 21.75 5.28 2.55
N GLU A 121 21.16 6.48 2.51
CA GLU A 121 19.78 6.69 2.91
C GLU A 121 18.83 6.03 1.91
N ALA A 122 19.09 6.15 0.62
CA ALA A 122 18.31 5.49 -0.42
C ALA A 122 18.33 3.96 -0.27
N VAL A 123 19.47 3.36 0.08
CA VAL A 123 19.53 1.91 0.39
C VAL A 123 18.62 1.57 1.58
N THR A 124 18.64 2.38 2.64
CA THR A 124 17.77 2.19 3.81
C THR A 124 16.28 2.32 3.48
N LEU A 125 15.91 3.16 2.51
CA LEU A 125 14.53 3.34 2.07
C LEU A 125 14.07 2.22 1.11
N ILE A 126 14.92 1.83 0.16
CA ILE A 126 14.54 0.94 -0.94
C ILE A 126 14.69 -0.53 -0.55
N ALA A 127 15.82 -0.94 0.02
CA ALA A 127 16.13 -2.36 0.21
C ALA A 127 15.10 -3.10 1.09
N PRO A 128 14.62 -2.55 2.22
CA PRO A 128 13.59 -3.22 3.01
C PRO A 128 12.25 -3.33 2.29
N VAL A 129 11.91 -2.38 1.41
CA VAL A 129 10.69 -2.42 0.59
C VAL A 129 10.82 -3.53 -0.46
N VAL A 130 11.96 -3.64 -1.15
CA VAL A 130 12.24 -4.75 -2.08
C VAL A 130 12.09 -6.11 -1.38
N ALA A 131 12.68 -6.26 -0.18
CA ALA A 131 12.55 -7.47 0.62
C ALA A 131 11.10 -7.74 1.07
N GLY A 132 10.34 -6.69 1.41
CA GLY A 132 8.92 -6.78 1.75
C GLY A 132 8.05 -7.26 0.58
N ILE A 133 8.28 -6.72 -0.62
CA ILE A 133 7.59 -7.11 -1.86
C ILE A 133 7.93 -8.54 -2.27
N ALA A 134 9.17 -8.99 -2.04
CA ALA A 134 9.55 -10.39 -2.23
C ALA A 134 8.79 -11.33 -1.27
N ARG A 135 8.66 -10.95 0.01
CA ARG A 135 7.88 -11.74 0.98
C ARG A 135 6.39 -11.77 0.68
N LEU A 136 5.84 -10.66 0.18
CA LEU A 136 4.45 -10.63 -0.31
C LEU A 136 4.26 -11.60 -1.47
N ALA A 137 5.22 -11.68 -2.40
CA ALA A 137 5.24 -12.67 -3.47
C ALA A 137 5.08 -14.09 -2.97
N GLU A 138 5.93 -14.45 -2.02
CA GLU A 138 6.03 -15.80 -1.47
C GLU A 138 4.75 -16.20 -0.75
N ALA A 139 4.03 -15.21 -0.21
CA ALA A 139 2.73 -15.38 0.41
C ALA A 139 1.55 -15.32 -0.58
N GLY A 140 1.80 -15.14 -1.88
CA GLY A 140 0.75 -15.13 -2.90
C GLY A 140 0.16 -13.76 -3.18
N PHE A 141 0.86 -12.66 -2.89
CA PHE A 141 0.38 -11.29 -3.11
C PHE A 141 1.30 -10.50 -4.05
N VAL A 142 0.70 -9.56 -4.79
CA VAL A 142 1.39 -8.58 -5.63
C VAL A 142 0.90 -7.18 -5.27
N HIS A 143 1.83 -6.23 -5.20
CA HIS A 143 1.50 -4.81 -5.06
C HIS A 143 1.60 -4.11 -6.42
N GLY A 144 0.47 -3.87 -7.08
CA GLY A 144 0.43 -3.36 -8.46
C GLY A 144 0.58 -1.84 -8.61
N ARG A 145 0.51 -1.08 -7.49
CA ARG A 145 0.50 0.40 -7.51
C ARG A 145 1.38 1.00 -6.41
N LEU A 146 2.64 0.57 -6.33
CA LEU A 146 3.56 1.03 -5.29
C LEU A 146 4.08 2.45 -5.60
N ALA A 147 3.92 3.37 -4.65
CA ALA A 147 4.42 4.74 -4.72
C ALA A 147 5.17 5.16 -3.44
N PRO A 148 6.01 6.22 -3.48
CA PRO A 148 6.67 6.74 -2.28
C PRO A 148 5.72 7.23 -1.17
N SER A 149 4.46 7.57 -1.50
CA SER A 149 3.42 7.93 -0.53
C SER A 149 2.89 6.71 0.24
N ASP A 150 3.01 5.51 -0.32
CA ASP A 150 2.57 4.26 0.33
C ASP A 150 3.54 3.81 1.43
N VAL A 151 4.75 4.37 1.47
CA VAL A 151 5.81 3.99 2.42
C VAL A 151 6.01 5.10 3.44
N GLN A 152 5.94 4.76 4.73
CA GLN A 152 6.17 5.69 5.84
C GLN A 152 7.28 5.19 6.74
N LEU A 153 8.05 6.12 7.29
CA LEU A 153 9.11 5.81 8.23
C LEU A 153 8.53 5.72 9.65
N ASP A 154 8.88 4.66 10.37
CA ASP A 154 8.56 4.54 11.78
C ASP A 154 9.51 5.39 12.65
N SER A 155 9.30 5.38 13.97
CA SER A 155 10.13 6.13 14.92
C SER A 155 11.60 5.70 14.95
N SER A 156 11.93 4.54 14.39
CA SER A 156 13.31 4.05 14.23
C SER A 156 13.91 4.38 12.87
N GLY A 157 13.15 5.05 11.99
CA GLY A 157 13.56 5.38 10.63
C GLY A 157 13.45 4.20 9.66
N ARG A 158 12.71 3.13 10.02
CA ARG A 158 12.50 1.99 9.13
C ARG A 158 11.30 2.25 8.21
N PRO A 159 11.42 1.97 6.90
CA PRO A 159 10.28 2.06 5.99
C PRO A 159 9.26 0.97 6.28
N ARG A 160 7.99 1.37 6.34
CA ARG A 160 6.80 0.54 6.53
C ARG A 160 5.87 0.79 5.36
N LEU A 161 5.28 -0.27 4.79
CA LEU A 161 4.33 -0.16 3.69
C LEU A 161 2.90 -0.04 4.26
N LEU A 162 2.28 1.13 4.10
CA LEU A 162 0.92 1.43 4.61
C LEU A 162 -0.12 1.54 3.52
N GLY A 163 0.25 1.96 2.31
CA GLY A 163 -0.63 1.93 1.16
C GLY A 163 -0.77 0.50 0.69
N LEU A 164 -1.89 -0.16 1.05
CA LEU A 164 -2.13 -1.57 0.75
C LEU A 164 -3.29 -1.77 -0.24
N GLY A 165 -3.92 -0.69 -0.68
CA GLY A 165 -5.06 -0.75 -1.59
C GLY A 165 -4.72 -1.25 -2.99
N GLY A 166 -3.43 -1.33 -3.33
CA GLY A 166 -2.91 -1.91 -4.57
C GLY A 166 -2.50 -3.38 -4.44
N LEU A 167 -2.81 -4.04 -3.32
CA LEU A 167 -2.56 -5.47 -3.15
C LEU A 167 -3.61 -6.31 -3.86
N GLU A 168 -3.13 -7.30 -4.59
CA GLU A 168 -3.95 -8.29 -5.28
C GLU A 168 -3.41 -9.70 -4.99
N PRO A 169 -4.28 -10.69 -4.75
CA PRO A 169 -3.88 -12.08 -4.63
C PRO A 169 -3.43 -12.61 -6.00
N LEU A 170 -2.37 -13.41 -6.02
CA LEU A 170 -1.92 -14.08 -7.23
C LEU A 170 -2.97 -15.10 -7.68
N PRO A 171 -3.38 -15.08 -8.95
CA PRO A 171 -4.31 -16.06 -9.48
C PRO A 171 -3.65 -17.45 -9.53
N GLY A 172 -4.49 -18.50 -9.51
CA GLY A 172 -4.01 -19.89 -9.54
C GLY A 172 -3.39 -20.33 -10.87
N ASP A 173 -3.66 -19.60 -11.96
CA ASP A 173 -3.09 -19.90 -13.27
C ASP A 173 -1.72 -19.24 -13.46
N HIS A 174 -0.77 -20.01 -14.00
CA HIS A 174 0.64 -19.59 -14.07
C HIS A 174 0.86 -18.39 -14.99
N ALA A 175 0.08 -18.27 -16.06
CA ALA A 175 0.24 -17.20 -17.05
C ALA A 175 -0.19 -15.84 -16.47
N SER A 176 -1.37 -15.78 -15.86
CA SER A 176 -1.87 -14.56 -15.23
C SER A 176 -1.08 -14.24 -13.96
N ALA A 177 -0.64 -15.25 -13.20
CA ALA A 177 0.25 -15.02 -12.06
C ALA A 177 1.58 -14.39 -12.49
N THR A 178 2.16 -14.87 -13.60
CA THR A 178 3.38 -14.28 -14.19
C THR A 178 3.15 -12.85 -14.67
N MET A 179 2.01 -12.60 -15.34
CA MET A 179 1.65 -11.27 -15.83
C MET A 179 1.46 -10.28 -14.68
N LEU A 180 0.66 -10.64 -13.68
CA LEU A 180 0.43 -9.82 -12.50
C LEU A 180 1.74 -9.60 -11.74
N ARG A 181 2.58 -10.63 -11.60
CA ARG A 181 3.90 -10.50 -10.96
C ARG A 181 4.77 -9.49 -11.68
N ARG A 182 4.76 -9.49 -13.02
CA ARG A 182 5.49 -8.51 -13.82
C ARG A 182 4.97 -7.09 -13.60
N THR A 183 3.66 -6.87 -13.55
CA THR A 183 3.06 -5.57 -13.21
C THR A 183 3.51 -5.06 -11.85
N GLY A 184 3.54 -5.91 -10.82
CA GLY A 184 4.02 -5.49 -9.50
C GLY A 184 5.51 -5.14 -9.45
N LEU A 185 6.35 -5.86 -10.21
CA LEU A 185 7.78 -5.52 -10.30
C LEU A 185 8.06 -4.30 -11.15
N ASP A 186 7.18 -3.98 -12.11
CA ASP A 186 7.19 -2.71 -12.82
C ASP A 186 6.89 -1.55 -11.85
N ALA A 187 5.86 -1.68 -11.01
CA ALA A 187 5.54 -0.70 -9.97
C ALA A 187 6.68 -0.55 -8.94
N LEU A 188 7.33 -1.65 -8.54
CA LEU A 188 8.53 -1.60 -7.71
C LEU A 188 9.67 -0.82 -8.38
N THR A 189 9.88 -1.05 -9.68
CA THR A 189 10.92 -0.35 -10.45
C THR A 189 10.63 1.15 -10.53
N ALA A 190 9.37 1.55 -10.72
CA ALA A 190 8.96 2.94 -10.68
C ALA A 190 9.17 3.59 -9.30
N TYR A 191 8.90 2.88 -8.21
CA TYR A 191 9.21 3.33 -6.85
C TYR A 191 10.72 3.54 -6.66
N VAL A 192 11.55 2.58 -7.12
CA VAL A 192 13.02 2.70 -7.05
C VAL A 192 13.50 3.92 -7.85
N ASP A 193 13.02 4.11 -9.07
CA ASP A 193 13.38 5.25 -9.93
C ASP A 193 13.06 6.59 -9.26
N GLN A 194 11.89 6.73 -8.63
CA GLN A 194 11.50 7.95 -7.91
C GLN A 194 12.43 8.25 -6.72
N VAL A 195 12.75 7.24 -5.89
CA VAL A 195 13.66 7.44 -4.75
C VAL A 195 15.08 7.72 -5.22
N VAL A 196 15.57 7.03 -6.26
CA VAL A 196 16.89 7.26 -6.85
C VAL A 196 17.00 8.65 -7.48
N GLY A 197 15.93 9.20 -8.05
CA GLY A 197 15.91 10.56 -8.61
C GLY A 197 16.28 11.65 -7.60
N ALA A 198 15.99 11.42 -6.31
CA ALA A 198 16.35 12.31 -5.22
C ALA A 198 17.79 12.14 -4.69
N VAL A 199 18.53 11.13 -5.16
CA VAL A 199 19.88 10.82 -4.65
C VAL A 199 20.93 11.77 -5.23
N ARG A 200 21.87 12.19 -4.39
CA ARG A 200 23.09 12.90 -4.80
C ARG A 200 24.33 12.20 -4.23
N PRO A 201 25.43 12.05 -4.99
CA PRO A 201 25.56 12.36 -6.42
C PRO A 201 24.69 11.45 -7.30
N VAL A 202 24.34 11.93 -8.50
CA VAL A 202 23.56 11.14 -9.48
C VAL A 202 24.42 10.00 -10.06
N GLY A 203 23.78 8.93 -10.53
CA GLY A 203 24.45 7.82 -11.21
C GLY A 203 24.88 6.65 -10.31
N VAL A 204 24.78 6.80 -8.99
CA VAL A 204 25.24 5.76 -8.03
C VAL A 204 24.45 4.44 -8.19
N PHE A 205 23.19 4.52 -8.60
CA PHE A 205 22.29 3.37 -8.69
C PHE A 205 21.96 2.94 -10.13
N ASP A 206 22.63 3.49 -11.15
CA ASP A 206 22.33 3.20 -12.57
C ASP A 206 22.35 1.70 -12.85
N ALA A 207 23.36 0.98 -12.35
CA ALA A 207 23.46 -0.47 -12.53
C ALA A 207 22.29 -1.25 -11.90
N ALA A 208 21.72 -0.77 -10.78
CA ALA A 208 20.57 -1.41 -10.13
C ALA A 208 19.28 -1.14 -10.90
N VAL A 209 19.11 0.10 -11.37
CA VAL A 209 17.98 0.53 -12.21
C VAL A 209 17.99 -0.20 -13.56
N ASP A 210 19.13 -0.26 -14.22
CA ASP A 210 19.31 -0.95 -15.51
C ASP A 210 19.05 -2.46 -15.38
N LEU A 211 19.45 -3.07 -14.26
CA LEU A 211 19.15 -4.48 -13.96
C LEU A 211 17.63 -4.71 -13.92
N ALA A 212 16.89 -3.87 -13.20
CA ALA A 212 15.45 -3.99 -13.09
C ALA A 212 14.75 -3.80 -14.45
N LYS A 213 15.12 -2.74 -15.19
CA LYS A 213 14.58 -2.45 -16.53
C LYS A 213 14.87 -3.57 -17.53
N THR A 214 16.09 -4.10 -17.53
CA THR A 214 16.48 -5.23 -18.39
C THR A 214 15.72 -6.50 -18.03
N ALA A 215 15.55 -6.80 -16.74
CA ALA A 215 14.81 -7.98 -16.29
C ALA A 215 13.32 -7.90 -16.71
N LEU A 216 12.69 -6.73 -16.64
CA LEU A 216 11.32 -6.50 -17.12
C LEU A 216 11.17 -6.67 -18.64
N ALA A 217 12.20 -6.32 -19.41
CA ALA A 217 12.23 -6.46 -20.86
C ALA A 217 12.55 -7.90 -21.33
N THR A 218 13.27 -8.67 -20.51
CA THR A 218 13.74 -10.01 -20.85
C THR A 218 12.59 -11.02 -21.03
N ARG A 219 12.76 -11.96 -21.98
CA ARG A 219 11.83 -13.06 -22.24
C ARG A 219 12.58 -14.40 -22.25
N PRO A 220 12.12 -15.43 -21.51
CA PRO A 220 10.98 -15.41 -20.59
C PRO A 220 11.23 -14.50 -19.37
N PHE A 221 10.15 -13.91 -18.83
CA PHE A 221 10.24 -13.07 -17.63
C PHE A 221 10.63 -13.91 -16.42
N SER A 222 11.50 -13.36 -15.57
CA SER A 222 11.89 -13.94 -14.28
C SER A 222 11.88 -12.86 -13.20
N PRO A 223 11.40 -13.16 -11.98
CA PRO A 223 11.49 -12.23 -10.85
C PRO A 223 12.94 -11.86 -10.53
N PHE A 224 13.19 -10.64 -10.06
CA PHE A 224 14.53 -10.05 -9.90
C PHE A 224 14.73 -9.28 -8.58
N GLU A 225 13.81 -9.40 -7.62
CA GLU A 225 13.80 -8.68 -6.35
C GLU A 225 15.09 -8.92 -5.57
N ARG A 226 15.53 -10.18 -5.50
CA ARG A 226 16.75 -10.59 -4.82
C ARG A 226 18.02 -10.02 -5.46
N ASP A 227 18.04 -9.92 -6.79
CA ASP A 227 19.19 -9.39 -7.52
C ASP A 227 19.24 -7.86 -7.43
N LEU A 228 18.09 -7.21 -7.46
CA LEU A 228 17.93 -5.78 -7.20
C LEU A 228 18.39 -5.42 -5.79
N GLU A 229 17.96 -6.15 -4.76
CA GLU A 229 18.40 -5.94 -3.37
C GLU A 229 19.93 -6.01 -3.25
N GLN A 230 20.54 -7.03 -3.85
CA GLN A 230 22.00 -7.16 -3.85
C GLN A 230 22.69 -6.02 -4.60
N ALA A 231 22.13 -5.57 -5.73
CA ALA A 231 22.68 -4.46 -6.51
C ALA A 231 22.66 -3.15 -5.69
N LEU A 232 21.58 -2.88 -4.95
CA LEU A 232 21.48 -1.73 -4.05
C LEU A 232 22.56 -1.75 -2.97
N PHE A 233 22.78 -2.89 -2.30
CA PHE A 233 23.82 -3.01 -1.27
C PHE A 233 25.25 -2.98 -1.82
N ARG A 234 25.46 -3.31 -3.10
CA ARG A 234 26.77 -3.13 -3.76
C ARG A 234 27.03 -1.66 -4.11
N ALA A 235 25.98 -0.90 -4.43
CA ALA A 235 26.08 0.51 -4.80
C ALA A 235 26.42 1.41 -3.61
N ALA A 236 25.82 1.17 -2.45
CA ALA A 236 26.12 1.93 -1.23
C ALA A 236 25.87 1.12 0.05
N ALA A 237 26.59 1.47 1.13
CA ALA A 237 26.29 0.95 2.46
C ALA A 237 25.07 1.65 3.06
N PRO A 238 24.15 0.93 3.74
CA PRO A 238 22.96 1.55 4.34
C PRO A 238 23.35 2.56 5.41
N ALA A 239 22.70 3.73 5.39
CA ALA A 239 22.90 4.82 6.35
C ALA A 239 21.56 5.27 6.95
N PRO A 240 21.54 5.77 8.21
CA PRO A 240 20.32 6.29 8.82
C PRO A 240 19.74 7.46 8.02
N VAL A 241 18.41 7.50 7.89
CA VAL A 241 17.71 8.61 7.23
C VAL A 241 17.71 9.83 8.14
N ALA A 242 18.39 10.89 7.72
CA ALA A 242 18.52 12.15 8.44
C ALA A 242 17.28 13.06 8.29
N GLY A 243 17.19 14.08 9.15
CA GLY A 243 16.18 15.14 9.01
C GLY A 243 14.74 14.71 9.30
N LEU A 244 14.51 13.53 9.87
CA LEU A 244 13.17 13.08 10.20
C LEU A 244 12.56 13.95 11.29
N PRO A 245 11.33 14.46 11.11
CA PRO A 245 10.65 15.21 12.17
C PRO A 245 10.50 14.31 13.40
N PRO A 246 10.68 14.85 14.61
CA PRO A 246 10.52 14.05 15.82
C PRO A 246 9.11 13.45 15.83
N VAL A 247 9.03 12.12 15.90
CA VAL A 247 7.74 11.43 16.06
C VAL A 247 7.16 11.87 17.39
N ARG A 248 6.19 12.78 17.33
CA ARG A 248 5.46 13.22 18.53
C ARG A 248 4.60 12.05 18.96
N GLU A 249 5.09 11.24 19.89
CA GLU A 249 4.26 10.34 20.67
C GLU A 249 3.16 11.21 21.29
N LEU A 250 1.94 11.14 20.76
CA LEU A 250 0.79 11.77 21.40
C LEU A 250 0.51 10.96 22.67
N ARG A 251 1.22 11.29 23.75
CA ARG A 251 0.83 10.84 25.08
C ARG A 251 -0.46 11.56 25.41
N LEU A 252 -1.54 10.79 25.52
CA LEU A 252 -2.79 11.34 26.02
C LEU A 252 -2.54 11.95 27.41
N PRO A 253 -3.06 13.14 27.71
CA PRO A 253 -3.04 13.67 29.07
C PRO A 253 -3.70 12.64 29.99
N ALA A 254 -2.98 12.19 31.03
CA ALA A 254 -3.39 11.17 31.98
C ALA A 254 -4.56 11.61 32.89
N ARG A 255 -5.73 11.92 32.31
CA ARG A 255 -6.99 12.09 33.04
C ARG A 255 -7.84 10.82 33.07
N VAL A 256 -7.25 9.66 32.78
CA VAL A 256 -7.93 8.37 32.87
C VAL A 256 -7.14 7.50 33.86
N LEU A 257 -7.84 7.10 34.92
CA LEU A 257 -7.32 6.32 36.03
C LEU A 257 -6.75 4.98 35.51
N ALA A 258 -5.50 4.67 35.84
CA ALA A 258 -4.91 3.37 35.55
C ALA A 258 -5.41 2.28 36.52
N PRO A 259 -5.41 1.00 36.11
CA PRO A 259 -5.99 -0.09 36.89
C PRO A 259 -5.10 -0.51 38.07
N GLN A 260 -5.72 -1.02 39.14
CA GLN A 260 -5.04 -1.88 40.12
C GLN A 260 -5.13 -3.33 39.66
N ALA A 261 -4.01 -4.05 39.71
CA ALA A 261 -3.99 -5.50 39.48
C ALA A 261 -4.69 -6.24 40.63
N PRO A 262 -5.45 -7.32 40.36
CA PRO A 262 -6.00 -8.14 41.43
C PRO A 262 -4.89 -8.90 42.15
N GLU A 263 -4.81 -8.72 43.47
CA GLU A 263 -4.01 -9.55 44.37
C GLU A 263 -4.37 -11.03 44.15
N PRO A 264 -3.36 -11.94 44.14
CA PRO A 264 -3.63 -13.36 44.08
C PRO A 264 -4.36 -13.78 45.36
N VAL A 265 -5.61 -14.22 45.21
CA VAL A 265 -6.37 -14.83 46.30
C VAL A 265 -5.67 -16.14 46.67
N GLU A 266 -4.88 -16.12 47.74
CA GLU A 266 -4.44 -17.34 48.42
C GLU A 266 -5.68 -18.07 48.93
N ALA A 267 -6.00 -19.19 48.29
CA ALA A 267 -7.00 -20.12 48.77
C ALA A 267 -6.56 -20.67 50.13
N ALA A 268 -7.21 -20.19 51.20
CA ALA A 268 -7.02 -20.67 52.55
C ALA A 268 -7.29 -22.18 52.62
N ALA A 269 -6.22 -22.97 52.74
CA ALA A 269 -6.28 -24.38 53.07
C ALA A 269 -6.70 -24.54 54.54
N THR A 270 -7.98 -24.82 54.78
CA THR A 270 -8.43 -25.36 56.05
C THR A 270 -8.28 -26.87 56.02
N ALA A 271 -7.31 -27.38 56.80
CA ALA A 271 -7.08 -28.81 56.99
C ALA A 271 -7.99 -29.36 58.11
N GLY A 272 -8.65 -30.50 57.83
CA GLY A 272 -9.29 -31.36 58.84
C GLY A 272 -9.79 -32.68 58.23
N PRO A 273 -9.67 -33.83 58.91
CA PRO A 273 -9.18 -35.07 58.30
C PRO A 273 -10.27 -36.11 57.99
N GLY A 274 -10.12 -36.85 56.89
CA GLY A 274 -11.02 -37.96 56.55
C GLY A 274 -10.54 -38.80 55.37
N ALA A 275 -10.03 -39.99 55.67
CA ALA A 275 -9.52 -41.02 54.77
C ALA A 275 -10.37 -41.33 53.51
N LYS A 276 -9.71 -41.61 52.37
CA LYS A 276 -9.41 -42.99 51.90
C LYS A 276 -8.70 -42.98 50.54
N ARG A 277 -7.70 -43.86 50.44
CA ARG A 277 -6.88 -44.20 49.28
C ARG A 277 -7.68 -44.84 48.14
N MET A 278 -7.34 -44.48 46.90
CA MET A 278 -7.20 -45.42 45.77
C MET A 278 -6.37 -44.74 44.67
N ARG A 279 -5.07 -45.06 44.46
CA ARG A 279 -4.54 -46.03 43.46
C ARG A 279 -5.30 -45.95 42.13
N ARG A 280 -4.73 -45.75 40.94
CA ARG A 280 -3.42 -45.93 40.26
C ARG A 280 -3.57 -45.04 38.97
N ARG A 281 -2.56 -44.59 38.21
CA ARG A 281 -1.43 -45.30 37.57
C ARG A 281 -0.64 -44.22 36.80
N GLY A 282 0.70 -44.22 36.88
CA GLY A 282 1.57 -43.51 35.90
C GLY A 282 1.50 -44.20 34.53
N LEU A 283 2.07 -43.74 33.42
CA LEU A 283 3.15 -42.82 32.99
C LEU A 283 2.93 -42.61 31.46
N PRO A 284 3.87 -42.10 30.64
CA PRO A 284 4.71 -40.89 30.70
C PRO A 284 4.49 -39.98 29.47
N GLY A 285 5.23 -38.87 29.40
CA GLY A 285 5.14 -37.87 28.35
C GLY A 285 5.70 -38.27 26.98
N GLN A 286 5.32 -37.48 25.98
CA GLN A 286 6.08 -37.19 24.78
C GLN A 286 5.68 -35.80 24.29
N ALA A 287 6.60 -34.86 24.48
CA ALA A 287 6.67 -33.66 23.68
C ALA A 287 7.26 -34.02 22.30
N GLU A 288 7.07 -33.10 21.36
CA GLU A 288 7.56 -33.09 19.97
C GLU A 288 6.62 -33.67 18.90
N SER A 289 6.60 -32.94 17.78
CA SER A 289 5.89 -33.19 16.51
C SER A 289 4.39 -32.85 16.45
N ARG A 290 4.09 -31.56 16.23
CA ARG A 290 2.88 -31.15 15.49
C ARG A 290 3.02 -29.75 14.88
N ARG A 291 3.98 -29.64 13.95
CA ARG A 291 3.86 -28.75 12.79
C ARG A 291 3.57 -29.66 11.59
N LEU A 292 2.80 -29.15 10.63
CA LEU A 292 2.33 -29.79 9.39
C LEU A 292 1.06 -30.64 9.54
N THR A 293 -0.11 -29.98 9.43
CA THR A 293 -1.26 -30.43 8.63
C THR A 293 -2.32 -29.33 8.59
N SER A 294 -2.19 -28.39 7.65
CA SER A 294 -3.32 -27.55 7.19
C SER A 294 -3.05 -27.18 5.74
N GLY A 295 -3.28 -28.16 4.87
CA GLY A 295 -3.09 -28.06 3.43
C GLY A 295 -3.66 -29.32 2.81
N LEU A 296 -4.98 -29.50 2.96
CA LEU A 296 -5.76 -30.57 2.34
C LEU A 296 -7.26 -30.38 2.63
N PHE A 297 -7.81 -29.23 2.23
CA PHE A 297 -9.24 -29.10 1.93
C PHE A 297 -9.40 -27.99 0.89
N ASP A 298 -8.82 -28.25 -0.28
CA ASP A 298 -9.21 -27.54 -1.48
C ASP A 298 -9.20 -28.59 -2.60
N LEU A 299 -10.39 -29.15 -2.85
CA LEU A 299 -10.76 -30.03 -3.97
C LEU A 299 -12.14 -30.62 -3.67
N ALA A 300 -13.17 -29.80 -3.88
CA ALA A 300 -14.50 -30.27 -4.23
C ALA A 300 -15.21 -29.13 -4.97
N GLU A 301 -14.99 -29.04 -6.28
CA GLU A 301 -15.86 -28.27 -7.18
C GLU A 301 -17.28 -28.85 -7.08
N VAL A 302 -18.21 -28.04 -6.59
CA VAL A 302 -19.64 -28.34 -6.62
C VAL A 302 -20.24 -27.61 -7.82
N PRO A 303 -20.92 -28.32 -8.76
CA PRO A 303 -21.48 -27.70 -9.94
C PRO A 303 -22.68 -26.78 -9.61
N VAL A 304 -22.76 -25.67 -10.35
CA VAL A 304 -23.57 -24.47 -10.10
C VAL A 304 -25.11 -24.63 -10.14
N PRO A 305 -25.78 -25.61 -10.78
CA PRO A 305 -27.24 -25.56 -10.88
C PRO A 305 -27.98 -26.00 -9.61
N LEU A 306 -27.27 -26.24 -8.49
CA LEU A 306 -27.86 -26.63 -7.20
C LEU A 306 -28.00 -25.47 -6.21
N ILE A 307 -27.36 -24.32 -6.47
CA ILE A 307 -27.44 -23.14 -5.59
C ILE A 307 -28.75 -22.37 -5.80
N GLU A 308 -29.29 -22.38 -7.02
CA GLU A 308 -30.52 -21.64 -7.35
C GLU A 308 -31.81 -22.26 -6.79
N HIS A 309 -31.79 -23.51 -6.28
CA HIS A 309 -32.95 -24.13 -5.61
C HIS A 309 -32.86 -24.15 -4.08
N LEU A 310 -31.82 -23.56 -3.49
CA LEU A 310 -31.70 -23.39 -2.03
C LEU A 310 -31.87 -21.94 -1.56
N ALA A 311 -32.03 -20.99 -2.49
CA ALA A 311 -32.22 -19.58 -2.18
C ALA A 311 -33.66 -19.18 -1.78
N GLU A 312 -34.64 -20.09 -1.88
CA GLU A 312 -36.05 -19.76 -1.54
C GLU A 312 -36.58 -20.37 -0.23
N SER A 313 -35.76 -21.00 0.60
CA SER A 313 -36.18 -21.27 2.00
C SER A 313 -35.02 -21.53 2.94
N ALA A 314 -34.53 -20.47 3.60
CA ALA A 314 -33.65 -20.62 4.75
C ALA A 314 -33.85 -19.48 5.76
N ASP A 315 -34.86 -19.63 6.62
CA ASP A 315 -34.88 -18.99 7.94
C ASP A 315 -33.65 -19.44 8.75
N ALA A 316 -32.91 -18.46 9.27
CA ALA A 316 -31.56 -18.62 9.82
C ALA A 316 -31.44 -19.53 11.07
N ASP A 317 -32.55 -19.93 11.71
CA ASP A 317 -32.50 -20.67 12.98
C ASP A 317 -32.46 -22.20 12.86
N ARG A 318 -32.64 -22.79 11.67
CA ARG A 318 -32.61 -24.28 11.49
C ARG A 318 -31.27 -24.85 11.03
N VAL A 319 -30.34 -24.02 10.57
CA VAL A 319 -29.06 -24.47 10.00
C VAL A 319 -28.07 -24.91 11.10
N ALA A 320 -28.14 -24.31 12.28
CA ALA A 320 -27.26 -24.63 13.40
C ALA A 320 -27.50 -26.03 14.00
N THR A 321 -28.73 -26.53 13.98
CA THR A 321 -29.07 -27.85 14.55
C THR A 321 -28.79 -29.02 13.59
N VAL A 322 -28.83 -28.80 12.27
CA VAL A 322 -28.51 -29.82 11.25
C VAL A 322 -27.00 -30.08 11.19
N ARG A 323 -26.18 -29.04 11.32
CA ARG A 323 -24.70 -29.13 11.29
C ARG A 323 -24.14 -29.99 12.44
N ARG A 324 -24.79 -30.02 13.61
CA ARG A 324 -24.38 -30.84 14.77
C ARG A 324 -24.74 -32.33 14.63
N ARG A 325 -25.73 -32.68 13.80
CA ARG A 325 -26.09 -34.09 13.53
C ARG A 325 -25.28 -34.70 12.38
N ALA A 326 -24.88 -33.89 11.39
CA ALA A 326 -24.05 -34.34 10.27
C ALA A 326 -22.63 -34.74 10.71
N THR A 327 -22.02 -34.01 11.64
CA THR A 327 -20.67 -34.31 12.14
C THR A 327 -20.62 -35.60 12.98
N ALA A 328 -21.70 -35.94 13.67
CA ALA A 328 -21.82 -37.20 14.42
C ALA A 328 -22.02 -38.42 13.50
N TRP A 329 -22.69 -38.26 12.36
CA TRP A 329 -22.97 -39.36 11.42
C TRP A 329 -21.73 -39.76 10.60
N VAL A 330 -20.91 -38.78 10.19
CA VAL A 330 -19.65 -39.01 9.43
C VAL A 330 -18.57 -39.69 10.30
N GLY A 331 -18.64 -39.56 11.62
CA GLY A 331 -17.77 -40.28 12.54
C GLY A 331 -17.99 -41.81 12.54
N ALA A 332 -19.21 -42.28 12.28
CA ALA A 332 -19.61 -43.68 12.50
C ALA A 332 -19.41 -44.62 11.30
N ARG A 333 -19.15 -44.11 10.08
CA ARG A 333 -19.02 -44.93 8.85
C ARG A 333 -17.68 -44.78 8.12
N ARG A 334 -16.60 -44.43 8.83
CA ARG A 334 -15.26 -44.24 8.25
C ARG A 334 -14.66 -45.49 7.59
N ARG A 335 -14.99 -46.69 8.08
CA ARG A 335 -14.40 -47.95 7.61
C ARG A 335 -14.88 -48.40 6.21
N PRO A 336 -16.20 -48.38 5.87
CA PRO A 336 -16.63 -48.75 4.52
C PRO A 336 -16.25 -47.76 3.42
N VAL A 337 -16.12 -46.46 3.73
CA VAL A 337 -15.78 -45.41 2.74
C VAL A 337 -14.33 -45.51 2.26
N VAL A 338 -13.39 -45.81 3.18
CA VAL A 338 -11.97 -45.97 2.85
C VAL A 338 -11.72 -47.21 1.97
N VAL A 339 -12.49 -48.29 2.19
CA VAL A 339 -12.38 -49.51 1.36
C VAL A 339 -12.91 -49.27 -0.06
N GLY A 340 -13.99 -48.48 -0.21
CA GLY A 340 -14.48 -48.07 -1.53
C GLY A 340 -13.50 -47.22 -2.32
N ALA A 341 -12.82 -46.28 -1.66
CA ALA A 341 -11.82 -45.42 -2.29
C ALA A 341 -10.59 -46.21 -2.77
N LEU A 342 -10.12 -47.19 -1.99
CA LEU A 342 -8.99 -48.05 -2.37
C LEU A 342 -9.31 -48.97 -3.55
N LEU A 343 -10.54 -49.48 -3.64
CA LEU A 343 -10.98 -50.30 -4.78
C LEU A 343 -11.11 -49.46 -6.07
N GLY A 344 -11.58 -48.22 -5.96
CA GLY A 344 -11.64 -47.29 -7.10
C GLY A 344 -10.26 -46.93 -7.65
N ALA A 345 -9.30 -46.65 -6.77
CA ALA A 345 -7.92 -46.35 -7.18
C ALA A 345 -7.24 -47.55 -7.83
N ALA A 346 -7.46 -48.77 -7.32
CA ALA A 346 -6.90 -49.99 -7.92
C ALA A 346 -7.48 -50.28 -9.32
N ALA A 347 -8.77 -50.02 -9.54
CA ALA A 347 -9.39 -50.17 -10.86
C ALA A 347 -8.85 -49.15 -11.88
N LEU A 348 -8.59 -47.91 -11.45
CA LEU A 348 -8.03 -46.86 -12.30
C LEU A 348 -6.59 -47.18 -12.75
N VAL A 349 -5.76 -47.69 -11.83
CA VAL A 349 -4.38 -48.10 -12.15
C VAL A 349 -4.37 -49.29 -13.13
N LEU A 350 -5.28 -50.25 -12.95
CA LEU A 350 -5.41 -51.37 -13.88
C LEU A 350 -5.76 -50.89 -15.29
N LEU A 351 -6.65 -49.90 -15.40
CA LEU A 351 -7.11 -49.33 -16.67
C LEU A 351 -6.01 -48.55 -17.41
N LEU A 352 -5.09 -47.91 -16.68
CA LEU A 352 -3.95 -47.18 -17.24
C LEU A 352 -2.81 -48.09 -17.74
N THR A 353 -2.74 -49.33 -17.28
CA THR A 353 -1.65 -50.27 -17.67
C THR A 353 -1.92 -51.10 -18.92
N VAL A 354 -3.11 -50.99 -19.54
CA VAL A 354 -3.57 -51.91 -20.62
C VAL A 354 -3.60 -51.26 -22.01
N VAL A 355 -3.13 -50.02 -22.19
CA VAL A 355 -3.13 -49.37 -23.53
C VAL A 355 -1.73 -49.42 -24.17
N PRO A 356 -1.51 -50.15 -25.29
CA PRO A 356 -0.24 -50.18 -25.99
C PRO A 356 -0.10 -49.00 -26.97
N SER A 357 1.05 -48.33 -26.95
CA SER A 357 1.40 -47.25 -27.89
C SER A 357 1.72 -47.82 -29.27
N ALA A 358 0.93 -47.44 -30.26
CA ALA A 358 1.24 -47.66 -31.68
C ALA A 358 1.87 -46.39 -32.28
N GLY A 359 2.98 -46.59 -33.01
CA GLY A 359 3.38 -45.73 -34.13
C GLY A 359 4.58 -44.82 -33.90
N GLY A 360 5.74 -45.20 -34.46
CA GLY A 360 6.90 -44.32 -34.61
C GLY A 360 8.22 -45.01 -34.96
N GLY A 361 8.24 -45.89 -35.97
CA GLY A 361 9.48 -46.17 -36.72
C GLY A 361 9.70 -45.05 -37.75
N THR A 362 10.87 -44.71 -38.25
CA THR A 362 12.16 -45.41 -38.38
C THR A 362 13.20 -44.35 -38.76
N ASP A 363 14.28 -44.21 -37.99
CA ASP A 363 15.53 -43.61 -38.48
C ASP A 363 16.62 -44.67 -38.36
N GLY A 364 17.10 -45.11 -39.53
CA GLY A 364 18.34 -45.86 -39.64
C GLY A 364 19.52 -44.90 -39.66
N ASN A 365 20.51 -45.13 -38.80
CA ASN A 365 21.87 -45.50 -39.22
C ASN A 365 22.77 -45.52 -37.98
N GLN A 366 23.21 -46.71 -37.57
CA GLN A 366 24.33 -46.89 -36.64
C GLN A 366 25.60 -47.19 -37.43
N GLY A 367 26.69 -46.55 -37.03
CA GLY A 367 28.07 -46.91 -37.37
C GLY A 367 28.99 -46.01 -36.55
N ALA A 368 29.26 -46.36 -35.29
CA ALA A 368 30.31 -47.27 -34.83
C ALA A 368 31.70 -46.61 -34.72
N THR A 369 32.16 -46.54 -33.46
CA THR A 369 33.54 -46.79 -32.97
C THR A 369 34.70 -45.93 -33.49
N ALA A 370 35.41 -45.25 -32.59
CA ALA A 370 36.64 -45.75 -31.97
C ALA A 370 37.49 -44.61 -31.37
N SER A 371 38.22 -44.98 -30.33
CA SER A 371 39.08 -44.16 -29.48
C SER A 371 40.39 -43.68 -30.12
N ALA A 372 41.04 -42.77 -29.37
CA ALA A 372 42.47 -42.68 -29.09
C ALA A 372 43.34 -41.67 -29.88
N ASP A 373 43.77 -40.67 -29.10
CA ASP A 373 45.17 -40.35 -28.78
C ASP A 373 45.98 -39.35 -29.62
N ALA A 374 46.76 -38.57 -28.84
CA ALA A 374 48.00 -37.85 -29.09
C ALA A 374 48.11 -36.80 -30.21
N GLY A 375 48.59 -35.60 -29.84
CA GLY A 375 49.17 -34.67 -30.80
C GLY A 375 49.51 -33.31 -30.22
N ARG A 376 50.80 -33.03 -30.04
CA ARG A 376 51.40 -31.88 -29.38
C ARG A 376 51.93 -30.86 -30.40
N ALA A 377 52.02 -29.59 -29.98
CA ALA A 377 52.94 -28.53 -30.45
C ALA A 377 52.65 -27.87 -31.83
N VAL A 378 53.03 -26.62 -32.17
CA VAL A 378 53.67 -25.44 -31.54
C VAL A 378 53.65 -24.31 -32.61
N ALA A 379 53.53 -23.06 -32.15
CA ALA A 379 54.05 -21.76 -32.67
C ALA A 379 53.82 -21.20 -34.08
N GLY A 380 53.76 -19.85 -34.08
CA GLY A 380 54.08 -18.90 -35.17
C GLY A 380 52.97 -17.84 -35.32
N ALA A 381 52.98 -16.67 -34.66
CA ALA A 381 53.86 -15.49 -34.85
C ALA A 381 53.81 -14.95 -36.31
N ALA A 382 53.71 -13.66 -36.64
CA ALA A 382 53.54 -12.39 -35.93
C ALA A 382 53.37 -11.26 -36.99
N GLU A 383 53.25 -10.00 -36.51
CA GLU A 383 53.62 -8.74 -37.18
C GLU A 383 52.63 -8.16 -38.22
N ASP A 384 52.40 -6.86 -38.36
CA ASP A 384 52.79 -5.63 -37.65
C ASP A 384 52.01 -4.45 -38.27
N ALA A 385 51.83 -3.34 -37.54
CA ALA A 385 52.23 -1.98 -37.96
C ALA A 385 51.58 -0.86 -37.11
N GLU A 386 52.44 -0.16 -36.37
CA GLU A 386 52.27 1.12 -35.69
C GLU A 386 52.22 2.32 -36.67
N ALA A 387 51.67 3.45 -36.20
CA ALA A 387 52.29 4.80 -36.21
C ALA A 387 51.27 5.81 -35.61
N ASP A 388 51.46 6.37 -34.40
CA ASP A 388 52.31 7.51 -33.99
C ASP A 388 51.73 8.92 -34.30
N GLY A 389 51.66 9.78 -33.27
CA GLY A 389 51.54 11.25 -33.43
C GLY A 389 50.70 12.00 -32.38
N ASP A 390 51.32 12.42 -31.27
CA ASP A 390 50.94 13.54 -30.36
C ASP A 390 51.79 14.80 -30.76
N PRO A 391 51.74 16.02 -30.15
CA PRO A 391 50.85 16.63 -29.15
C PRO A 391 50.49 18.15 -29.34
N ALA A 392 49.67 18.67 -28.40
CA ALA A 392 49.63 20.03 -27.80
C ALA A 392 49.18 21.30 -28.59
N ALA A 393 48.22 22.07 -28.01
CA ALA A 393 48.34 23.51 -27.72
C ALA A 393 47.13 24.10 -26.96
N THR A 394 47.45 24.88 -25.93
CA THR A 394 46.68 25.91 -25.19
C THR A 394 46.20 27.06 -26.08
N SER A 395 45.07 27.70 -25.73
CA SER A 395 44.85 29.18 -25.74
C SER A 395 43.43 29.58 -25.32
N THR A 396 43.33 30.39 -24.26
CA THR A 396 42.27 31.40 -24.04
C THR A 396 42.71 32.70 -24.76
N PRO A 397 41.80 33.59 -25.21
CA PRO A 397 41.49 34.77 -24.38
C PRO A 397 40.07 35.42 -24.56
N ASN A 398 39.57 35.94 -23.44
CA ASN A 398 39.02 37.28 -23.17
C ASN A 398 37.73 37.86 -23.84
N ALA A 399 36.82 38.28 -22.94
CA ALA A 399 36.02 39.52 -22.84
C ALA A 399 35.25 40.12 -24.04
N GLY A 400 33.96 40.39 -23.77
CA GLY A 400 33.14 41.38 -24.48
C GLY A 400 31.82 41.62 -23.74
N ALA A 401 31.71 42.77 -23.07
CA ALA A 401 30.55 43.27 -22.34
C ALA A 401 29.79 44.30 -23.18
N VAL A 402 28.46 44.21 -23.26
CA VAL A 402 27.47 45.25 -23.69
C VAL A 402 26.08 44.60 -23.53
N THR A 403 24.98 45.18 -23.04
CA THR A 403 24.63 46.46 -22.40
C THR A 403 23.20 46.30 -21.89
N ASP A 404 22.89 46.97 -20.78
CA ASP A 404 21.53 47.29 -20.34
C ASP A 404 20.74 48.06 -21.41
N ALA A 405 19.45 47.77 -21.52
CA ALA A 405 18.48 48.60 -22.22
C ALA A 405 17.15 48.58 -21.45
N GLU A 406 16.99 49.59 -20.60
CA GLU A 406 15.70 50.12 -20.18
C GLU A 406 14.88 50.54 -21.40
N SER A 407 13.56 50.29 -21.37
CA SER A 407 12.60 50.99 -22.22
C SER A 407 11.30 51.23 -21.46
N SER A 408 11.24 52.44 -20.90
CA SER A 408 10.14 53.41 -20.96
C SER A 408 8.70 52.90 -21.07
N VAL A 409 7.98 53.21 -19.98
CA VAL A 409 6.60 53.68 -19.86
C VAL A 409 6.02 54.29 -21.14
N ASP A 410 4.85 53.79 -21.55
CA ASP A 410 3.87 54.49 -22.39
C ASP A 410 2.50 54.39 -21.69
N GLU A 411 1.98 55.52 -21.23
CA GLU A 411 0.64 55.66 -20.67
C GLU A 411 -0.35 55.79 -21.83
N GLY A 412 -1.22 54.79 -21.98
CA GLY A 412 -2.37 54.79 -22.89
C GLY A 412 -3.63 54.39 -22.14
N GLU A 413 -4.54 55.35 -22.01
CA GLU A 413 -5.74 55.35 -21.17
C GLU A 413 -6.87 54.45 -21.72
N ALA A 414 -7.35 53.55 -20.85
CA ALA A 414 -8.70 53.00 -20.67
C ALA A 414 -9.59 52.59 -21.87
N ASP A 415 -9.86 51.29 -21.96
CA ASP A 415 -11.22 50.76 -22.12
C ASP A 415 -11.47 49.80 -20.94
N ASP A 416 -12.50 50.11 -20.15
CA ASP A 416 -12.91 49.39 -18.93
C ASP A 416 -13.56 48.03 -19.29
N ASP A 417 -12.80 46.94 -19.21
CA ASP A 417 -13.34 45.61 -18.93
C ASP A 417 -12.88 45.20 -17.53
N GLU A 418 -13.82 45.21 -16.59
CA GLU A 418 -13.65 44.97 -15.15
C GLU A 418 -13.32 43.50 -14.86
N ALA A 419 -12.15 43.04 -15.29
CA ALA A 419 -11.51 41.83 -14.79
C ALA A 419 -10.64 42.22 -13.59
N GLY A 420 -11.23 42.25 -12.40
CA GLY A 420 -10.51 42.47 -11.15
C GLY A 420 -9.29 41.55 -11.04
N SER A 421 -8.21 42.03 -10.40
CA SER A 421 -6.99 41.23 -10.25
C SER A 421 -7.32 39.89 -9.57
N PRO A 422 -6.69 38.76 -9.95
CA PRO A 422 -7.02 37.43 -9.42
C PRO A 422 -6.97 37.33 -7.89
N GLY A 423 -6.21 38.21 -7.23
CA GLY A 423 -6.12 38.31 -5.78
C GLY A 423 -7.33 38.97 -5.09
N GLU A 424 -8.03 39.90 -5.74
CA GLU A 424 -9.18 40.61 -5.12
C GLU A 424 -10.40 39.71 -4.97
N GLY A 425 -10.61 38.77 -5.90
CA GLY A 425 -11.72 37.82 -5.81
C GLY A 425 -11.56 36.78 -4.71
N LEU A 426 -10.32 36.46 -4.29
CA LEU A 426 -10.06 35.52 -3.19
C LEU A 426 -10.51 36.05 -1.82
N GLU A 427 -10.54 37.36 -1.65
CA GLU A 427 -10.98 38.03 -0.42
C GLU A 427 -12.48 38.40 -0.46
N SER A 428 -13.12 38.28 -1.63
CA SER A 428 -14.54 38.57 -1.82
C SER A 428 -15.41 37.79 -0.84
N GLN A 429 -16.51 38.41 -0.39
CA GLN A 429 -17.51 37.71 0.41
C GLN A 429 -18.42 36.82 -0.44
N ASP A 430 -18.45 37.04 -1.76
CA ASP A 430 -19.27 36.29 -2.70
C ASP A 430 -18.55 34.97 -3.11
N PRO A 431 -19.15 33.80 -2.84
CA PRO A 431 -18.57 32.51 -3.20
C PRO A 431 -18.40 32.32 -4.71
N VAL A 432 -19.25 32.91 -5.55
CA VAL A 432 -19.15 32.79 -7.02
C VAL A 432 -17.94 33.57 -7.53
N VAL A 433 -17.72 34.78 -7.01
CA VAL A 433 -16.53 35.58 -7.33
C VAL A 433 -15.26 34.87 -6.87
N GLY A 434 -15.27 34.30 -5.66
CA GLY A 434 -14.14 33.50 -5.16
C GLY A 434 -13.87 32.25 -6.01
N ALA A 435 -14.90 31.49 -6.36
CA ALA A 435 -14.77 30.31 -7.21
C ALA A 435 -14.22 30.65 -8.60
N ARG A 436 -14.68 31.76 -9.20
CA ARG A 436 -14.16 32.26 -10.48
C ARG A 436 -12.65 32.55 -10.42
N SER A 437 -12.20 33.31 -9.43
CA SER A 437 -10.77 33.62 -9.29
C SER A 437 -9.93 32.37 -9.04
N LEU A 438 -10.47 31.38 -8.32
CA LEU A 438 -9.78 30.11 -8.09
C LEU A 438 -9.62 29.28 -9.37
N LEU A 439 -10.63 29.24 -10.24
CA LEU A 439 -10.51 28.55 -11.54
C LEU A 439 -9.53 29.25 -12.48
N GLN A 440 -9.49 30.59 -12.49
CA GLN A 440 -8.51 31.36 -13.26
C GLN A 440 -7.07 31.12 -12.77
N LEU A 441 -6.86 31.07 -11.45
CA LEU A 441 -5.57 30.70 -10.86
C LEU A 441 -5.19 29.27 -11.21
N ARG A 442 -6.15 28.33 -11.19
CA ARG A 442 -5.91 26.95 -11.61
C ARG A 442 -5.50 26.88 -13.08
N GLU A 443 -6.21 27.55 -13.99
CA GLU A 443 -5.91 27.54 -15.42
C GLU A 443 -4.53 28.13 -15.72
N SER A 444 -4.19 29.28 -15.15
CA SER A 444 -2.85 29.89 -15.30
C SER A 444 -1.74 28.99 -14.76
N CYS A 445 -1.98 28.35 -13.62
CA CYS A 445 -1.09 27.34 -13.05
C CYS A 445 -0.82 26.16 -13.99
N PHE A 446 -1.85 25.63 -14.64
CA PHE A 446 -1.71 24.55 -15.62
C PHE A 446 -1.06 25.02 -16.93
N ALA A 447 -1.27 26.28 -17.34
CA ALA A 447 -0.62 26.86 -18.50
C ALA A 447 0.90 27.00 -18.32
N GLU A 448 1.36 27.35 -17.12
CA GLU A 448 2.79 27.44 -16.78
C GLU A 448 3.43 26.09 -16.44
N LEU A 449 2.63 25.04 -16.22
CA LEU A 449 3.06 23.72 -15.76
C LEU A 449 3.99 23.83 -14.53
N ASP A 450 3.63 24.68 -13.57
CA ASP A 450 4.34 24.84 -12.31
C ASP A 450 3.55 24.23 -11.14
N PRO A 451 3.94 23.04 -10.64
CA PRO A 451 3.27 22.42 -9.49
C PRO A 451 3.35 23.26 -8.20
N SER A 452 4.32 24.18 -8.10
CA SER A 452 4.50 25.01 -6.89
C SER A 452 3.32 25.96 -6.67
N CYS A 453 2.61 26.32 -7.73
CA CYS A 453 1.50 27.26 -7.67
C CYS A 453 0.18 26.61 -7.24
N VAL A 454 0.09 25.28 -7.11
CA VAL A 454 -1.13 24.56 -6.63
C VAL A 454 -1.58 25.07 -5.26
N ALA A 455 -0.64 25.39 -4.37
CA ALA A 455 -0.92 25.94 -3.04
C ALA A 455 -1.59 27.34 -3.07
N SER A 456 -1.59 28.01 -4.22
CA SER A 456 -2.20 29.34 -4.40
C SER A 456 -3.72 29.30 -4.54
N TYR A 457 -4.30 28.18 -4.95
CA TYR A 457 -5.76 28.03 -5.15
C TYR A 457 -6.37 26.83 -4.43
N VAL A 458 -5.61 25.77 -4.14
CA VAL A 458 -6.13 24.58 -3.46
C VAL A 458 -5.99 24.65 -1.93
N GLN A 459 -6.94 24.04 -1.22
CA GLN A 459 -6.85 23.81 0.22
C GLN A 459 -5.79 22.75 0.52
N PRO A 460 -4.79 23.03 1.37
CA PRO A 460 -3.78 22.04 1.75
C PRO A 460 -4.39 20.77 2.36
N GLY A 461 -3.90 19.61 1.93
CA GLY A 461 -4.34 18.28 2.31
C GLY A 461 -5.72 17.89 1.75
N SER A 462 -6.19 18.55 0.69
CA SER A 462 -7.46 18.22 0.04
C SER A 462 -7.27 17.21 -1.10
N PRO A 463 -8.30 16.40 -1.45
CA PRO A 463 -8.21 15.46 -2.57
C PRO A 463 -7.82 16.13 -3.89
N LEU A 464 -8.27 17.36 -4.11
CA LEU A 464 -7.95 18.11 -5.32
C LEU A 464 -6.47 18.46 -5.42
N GLU A 465 -5.77 18.63 -4.29
CA GLU A 465 -4.33 18.95 -4.29
C GLU A 465 -3.53 17.81 -4.92
N ASP A 466 -3.79 16.58 -4.47
CA ASP A 466 -3.15 15.38 -5.02
C ASP A 466 -3.57 15.16 -6.48
N ALA A 467 -4.83 15.40 -6.83
CA ALA A 467 -5.35 15.23 -8.19
C ALA A 467 -4.68 16.20 -9.18
N ASP A 468 -4.70 17.49 -8.89
CA ASP A 468 -4.13 18.53 -9.75
C ASP A 468 -2.59 18.42 -9.84
N TRP A 469 -1.94 18.01 -8.75
CA TRP A 469 -0.50 17.72 -8.75
C TRP A 469 -0.15 16.60 -9.74
N ASN A 470 -0.86 15.48 -9.66
CA ASN A 470 -0.64 14.34 -10.54
C ASN A 470 -0.98 14.67 -12.01
N LEU A 471 -2.02 15.48 -12.23
CA LEU A 471 -2.41 15.92 -13.56
C LEU A 471 -1.35 16.85 -14.17
N MET A 472 -0.77 17.78 -13.40
CA MET A 472 0.34 18.63 -13.89
C MET A 472 1.60 17.83 -14.23
N LEU A 473 1.93 16.82 -13.42
CA LEU A 473 3.05 15.92 -13.73
C LEU A 473 2.79 15.14 -15.02
N ALA A 474 1.59 14.59 -15.18
CA ALA A 474 1.21 13.91 -16.41
C ALA A 474 1.24 14.85 -17.63
N ALA A 475 0.78 16.09 -17.49
CA ALA A 475 0.79 17.10 -18.55
C ALA A 475 2.22 17.50 -18.95
N ARG A 476 3.17 17.56 -18.00
CA ARG A 476 4.61 17.74 -18.29
C ARG A 476 5.19 16.59 -19.13
N ASP A 477 4.69 15.38 -18.92
CA ASP A 477 5.08 14.18 -19.68
C ASP A 477 4.30 14.02 -21.00
N GLY A 478 3.50 15.03 -21.38
CA GLY A 478 2.77 15.08 -22.65
C GLY A 478 1.36 14.50 -22.61
N ALA A 479 0.80 14.21 -21.43
CA ALA A 479 -0.63 13.92 -21.28
C ALA A 479 -1.49 15.19 -21.49
N GLY A 480 -2.80 15.01 -21.72
CA GLY A 480 -3.74 16.11 -21.94
C GLY A 480 -3.81 17.10 -20.77
N GLY A 481 -4.28 18.31 -21.07
CA GLY A 481 -4.47 19.39 -20.08
C GLY A 481 -5.68 19.20 -19.19
N VAL A 482 -5.98 20.21 -18.38
CA VAL A 482 -7.19 20.25 -17.54
C VAL A 482 -8.44 20.53 -18.37
N GLU A 483 -9.56 20.05 -17.84
CA GLU A 483 -10.89 20.42 -18.32
C GLU A 483 -11.13 21.93 -18.18
N ALA A 484 -11.73 22.51 -19.21
CA ALA A 484 -12.08 23.93 -19.26
C ALA A 484 -13.50 24.15 -18.73
N TYR A 485 -13.63 25.09 -17.79
CA TYR A 485 -14.90 25.48 -17.18
C TYR A 485 -15.31 26.87 -17.66
N ASP A 486 -16.61 27.13 -17.76
CA ASP A 486 -17.16 28.44 -18.11
C ASP A 486 -17.43 29.25 -16.81
N PRO A 487 -16.57 30.23 -16.48
CA PRO A 487 -16.71 31.00 -15.25
C PRO A 487 -17.90 31.97 -15.23
N GLU A 488 -18.56 32.20 -16.36
CA GLU A 488 -19.76 33.04 -16.44
C GLU A 488 -21.02 32.27 -16.04
N ARG A 489 -20.97 30.94 -16.10
CA ARG A 489 -22.09 30.03 -15.78
C ARG A 489 -21.83 29.28 -14.48
N MET A 490 -21.87 30.04 -13.39
CA MET A 490 -21.73 29.50 -12.03
C MET A 490 -22.96 29.81 -11.18
N GLU A 491 -23.40 28.84 -10.38
CA GLU A 491 -24.44 29.04 -9.38
C GLU A 491 -24.14 28.35 -8.05
N VAL A 492 -24.57 28.95 -6.94
CA VAL A 492 -24.43 28.34 -5.62
C VAL A 492 -25.55 27.33 -5.42
N VAL A 493 -25.18 26.04 -5.27
CA VAL A 493 -26.13 24.95 -5.03
C VAL A 493 -26.48 24.87 -3.55
N THR A 494 -25.48 24.99 -2.67
CA THR A 494 -25.67 24.81 -1.23
C THR A 494 -24.56 25.48 -0.43
N GLU A 495 -24.93 26.11 0.68
CA GLU A 495 -24.00 26.69 1.65
C GLU A 495 -24.00 25.88 2.96
N MET A 496 -22.81 25.50 3.41
CA MET A 496 -22.54 24.73 4.63
C MET A 496 -21.55 25.48 5.53
N GLY A 497 -21.91 26.71 5.89
CA GLY A 497 -21.07 27.58 6.71
C GLY A 497 -19.86 28.10 5.94
N ALA A 498 -18.67 27.62 6.29
CA ALA A 498 -17.43 28.00 5.58
C ALA A 498 -17.21 27.21 4.28
N ALA A 499 -17.98 26.15 4.03
CA ALA A 499 -17.92 25.37 2.80
C ALA A 499 -19.13 25.71 1.92
N VAL A 500 -18.91 25.92 0.63
CA VAL A 500 -19.95 26.23 -0.34
C VAL A 500 -19.79 25.31 -1.55
N LEU A 501 -20.90 24.76 -2.02
CA LEU A 501 -20.96 23.97 -3.25
C LEU A 501 -21.43 24.88 -4.38
N VAL A 502 -20.58 25.06 -5.38
CA VAL A 502 -20.83 25.91 -6.56
C VAL A 502 -20.88 24.99 -7.79
N GLN A 503 -21.94 25.06 -8.56
CA GLN A 503 -22.04 24.35 -9.83
C GLN A 503 -21.49 25.24 -10.94
N VAL A 504 -20.70 24.66 -11.85
CA VAL A 504 -20.08 25.36 -12.98
C VAL A 504 -20.31 24.57 -14.26
N ALA A 505 -20.66 25.27 -15.34
CA ALA A 505 -20.76 24.63 -16.66
C ALA A 505 -19.36 24.30 -17.21
N ARG A 506 -19.26 23.18 -17.93
CA ARG A 506 -18.08 22.84 -18.73
C ARG A 506 -18.17 23.50 -20.10
N VAL A 507 -17.03 23.80 -20.72
CA VAL A 507 -16.99 24.42 -22.06
C VAL A 507 -17.40 23.42 -23.15
N ASP A 508 -17.01 22.15 -23.00
CA ASP A 508 -17.19 21.09 -24.02
C ASP A 508 -18.22 20.00 -23.62
N ASP A 509 -18.94 20.19 -22.50
CA ASP A 509 -19.88 19.21 -21.96
C ASP A 509 -21.13 19.90 -21.39
N GLU A 510 -22.30 19.29 -21.62
CA GLU A 510 -23.59 19.79 -21.13
C GLU A 510 -23.83 19.44 -19.65
N GLU A 511 -23.11 18.46 -19.09
CA GLU A 511 -23.18 18.12 -17.67
C GLU A 511 -22.29 19.07 -16.84
N PRO A 512 -22.87 19.85 -15.91
CA PRO A 512 -22.11 20.79 -15.10
C PRO A 512 -21.38 20.11 -13.94
N ALA A 513 -20.13 20.50 -13.70
CA ALA A 513 -19.34 20.03 -12.58
C ALA A 513 -19.72 20.74 -11.27
N SER A 514 -19.51 20.09 -10.13
CA SER A 514 -19.73 20.68 -8.80
C SER A 514 -18.39 20.97 -8.09
N LEU A 515 -18.15 22.22 -7.77
CA LEU A 515 -16.98 22.71 -7.06
C LEU A 515 -17.28 22.81 -5.56
N LEU A 516 -16.46 22.16 -4.73
CA LEU A 516 -16.46 22.39 -3.29
C LEU A 516 -15.40 23.42 -2.95
N VAL A 517 -15.84 24.64 -2.61
CA VAL A 517 -14.98 25.74 -2.16
C VAL A 517 -15.10 25.93 -0.65
N VAL A 518 -14.00 26.30 0.00
CA VAL A 518 -13.95 26.55 1.44
C VAL A 518 -13.35 27.93 1.69
N ARG A 519 -14.00 28.71 2.55
CA ARG A 519 -13.52 30.01 3.02
C ARG A 519 -12.68 29.85 4.27
N SER A 520 -11.51 30.47 4.28
CA SER A 520 -10.61 30.54 5.43
C SER A 520 -10.22 32.00 5.74
N GLU A 521 -9.41 32.20 6.77
CA GLU A 521 -8.81 33.52 7.06
C GLU A 521 -7.87 34.00 5.93
N ALA A 522 -7.37 33.08 5.10
CA ALA A 522 -6.51 33.36 3.95
C ALA A 522 -7.29 33.51 2.63
N GLY A 523 -8.62 33.64 2.69
CA GLY A 523 -9.50 33.73 1.52
C GLY A 523 -10.10 32.39 1.11
N TRP A 524 -10.68 32.36 -0.10
CA TRP A 524 -11.26 31.17 -0.70
C TRP A 524 -10.21 30.17 -1.16
N ARG A 525 -10.53 28.88 -1.07
CA ARG A 525 -9.73 27.76 -1.58
C ARG A 525 -10.63 26.67 -2.18
N LEU A 526 -10.18 26.04 -3.27
CA LEU A 526 -10.82 24.85 -3.82
C LEU A 526 -10.43 23.63 -2.99
N ARG A 527 -11.40 22.75 -2.70
CA ARG A 527 -11.17 21.51 -1.95
C ARG A 527 -11.37 20.28 -2.80
N GLU A 528 -12.37 20.29 -3.69
CA GLU A 528 -12.74 19.16 -4.54
C GLU A 528 -13.53 19.65 -5.75
N ILE A 529 -13.39 18.94 -6.88
CA ILE A 529 -14.20 19.10 -8.09
C ILE A 529 -14.86 17.75 -8.33
N PHE A 530 -16.19 17.74 -8.42
CA PHE A 530 -16.98 16.55 -8.69
C PHE A 530 -17.52 16.62 -10.10
N ASP A 531 -17.33 15.51 -10.83
CA ASP A 531 -17.72 15.39 -12.21
C ASP A 531 -19.13 14.86 -12.44
#